data_AF-A0A0Q5VTQ9-F1
#
_entry.id   AF-A0A0Q5VTQ9-F1
#
_cell.length_a   1.000
_cell.length_b   1.000
_cell.length_c   1.000
_cell.angle_alpha   90.00
_cell.angle_beta   90.00
_cell.angle_gamma   90.00
#
_symmetry.space_group_name_H-M   'P 1'
#
loop_
_entity.id
_entity.type
_entity.pdbx_description
1 polymer ?
#
loop_
_entity_poly.entity_id
_entity_poly.type
_entity_poly.pdbx_seq_one_letter_code
_entity_poly.pdbx_strand_id
1 'polypeptide(L)'
;MSRSASSRANRRGEPPPSPEALPSPALDSHTHLDIAVGGEERLPTEAEVDAEIAAAAAVGIPKLVQVGVDVASSQWSAALAARHPSVLAAVALHPNEAGAGAATDEALAEIDRLAALPRVRAVGETGLDRFRTGPEGWAAQEASFRAHIGIAKRHGIALVIHDRDAHAEVLRVLDDEGLPEHTVFHCFSGDAAFARQCLDRGAVLSFAGTLTFANAGNLREAAALAPLDQLLVETDSPFLTPVPHRGRPNGSRLVPLTVRALAETTGVELDRLCQALTTTAERVFGQW
;
A
#
# COMPACT_ATOMS: atom_id res chain seq x y z
N MET A 1 22.68 -22.70 -33.05
CA MET A 1 21.61 -21.84 -32.50
C MET A 1 21.62 -22.01 -30.98
N SER A 2 22.20 -21.06 -30.26
CA SER A 2 22.21 -21.07 -28.80
C SER A 2 22.05 -19.63 -28.34
N ARG A 3 20.80 -19.21 -28.08
CA ARG A 3 20.52 -17.95 -27.38
C ARG A 3 20.77 -18.21 -25.89
N SER A 4 22.04 -18.31 -25.50
CA SER A 4 22.43 -18.60 -24.13
C SER A 4 22.81 -17.33 -23.38
N ALA A 5 22.25 -17.18 -22.18
CA ALA A 5 22.76 -16.41 -21.04
C ALA A 5 22.87 -14.88 -21.13
N SER A 6 22.91 -14.25 -22.31
CA SER A 6 23.11 -12.78 -22.42
C SER A 6 21.84 -11.94 -22.28
N SER A 7 20.64 -12.54 -22.24
CA SER A 7 19.36 -11.80 -22.09
C SER A 7 18.87 -11.66 -20.65
N ARG A 8 19.53 -12.33 -19.69
CA ARG A 8 19.21 -12.30 -18.26
C ARG A 8 20.02 -11.26 -17.49
N ALA A 9 21.16 -10.85 -18.04
CA ALA A 9 21.94 -9.75 -17.50
C ALA A 9 21.44 -8.44 -18.14
N ASN A 10 21.02 -7.49 -17.32
CA ASN A 10 20.68 -6.11 -17.69
C ASN A 10 19.21 -5.76 -18.05
N ARG A 11 18.23 -6.20 -17.25
CA ARG A 11 16.89 -5.56 -17.16
C ARG A 11 16.65 -4.80 -15.84
N ARG A 12 17.72 -4.36 -15.16
CA ARG A 12 17.58 -3.46 -14.01
C ARG A 12 17.08 -2.12 -14.55
N GLY A 13 15.87 -1.73 -14.20
CA GLY A 13 15.27 -0.44 -14.55
C GLY A 13 14.21 -0.47 -15.66
N GLU A 14 14.08 -1.53 -16.46
CA GLU A 14 12.99 -1.58 -17.47
C GLU A 14 11.71 -2.13 -16.84
N PRO A 15 10.58 -1.41 -16.90
CA PRO A 15 9.31 -1.89 -16.36
C PRO A 15 8.82 -3.17 -17.07
N PRO A 16 8.24 -4.16 -16.36
CA PRO A 16 7.69 -5.35 -16.99
C PRO A 16 6.53 -5.06 -17.95
N PRO A 17 6.32 -5.91 -18.97
CA PRO A 17 5.14 -5.81 -19.81
C PRO A 17 3.88 -6.04 -18.97
N SER A 18 2.77 -5.45 -19.39
CA SER A 18 1.47 -5.67 -18.76
C SER A 18 1.06 -7.16 -18.85
N PRO A 19 0.58 -7.77 -17.75
CA PRO A 19 0.00 -9.11 -17.76
C PRO A 19 -1.38 -9.11 -18.44
N GLU A 20 -1.96 -10.31 -18.60
CA GLU A 20 -3.36 -10.45 -19.00
C GLU A 20 -4.29 -9.80 -17.98
N ALA A 21 -5.26 -9.03 -18.49
CA ALA A 21 -6.25 -8.35 -17.68
C ALA A 21 -7.03 -9.30 -16.76
N LEU A 22 -7.48 -8.77 -15.62
CA LEU A 22 -8.40 -9.48 -14.74
C LEU A 22 -9.79 -9.63 -15.37
N PRO A 23 -10.56 -10.69 -15.02
CA PRO A 23 -11.91 -10.90 -15.56
C PRO A 23 -12.92 -9.86 -15.07
N SER A 24 -12.68 -9.28 -13.88
CA SER A 24 -13.44 -8.18 -13.30
C SER A 24 -12.49 -7.13 -12.72
N PRO A 25 -12.93 -5.85 -12.61
CA PRO A 25 -12.13 -4.81 -11.98
C PRO A 25 -11.71 -5.15 -10.56
N ALA A 26 -10.46 -4.83 -10.24
CA ALA A 26 -9.94 -4.73 -8.88
C ALA A 26 -9.30 -3.34 -8.71
N LEU A 27 -8.42 -3.18 -7.72
CA LEU A 27 -7.74 -1.92 -7.44
C LEU A 27 -6.30 -2.17 -7.00
N ASP A 28 -5.54 -1.09 -6.93
CA ASP A 28 -4.28 -1.03 -6.19
C ASP A 28 -4.49 -0.20 -4.92
N SER A 29 -4.50 -0.82 -3.75
CA SER A 29 -4.75 -0.10 -2.49
C SER A 29 -3.54 0.65 -1.95
N HIS A 30 -2.37 0.53 -2.59
CA HIS A 30 -1.16 1.23 -2.16
C HIS A 30 -0.12 1.32 -3.28
N THR A 31 0.09 2.53 -3.81
CA THR A 31 1.10 2.82 -4.84
C THR A 31 1.72 4.18 -4.63
N HIS A 32 2.98 4.35 -5.06
CA HIS A 32 3.71 5.61 -5.06
C HIS A 32 4.03 6.01 -6.52
N LEU A 33 3.05 6.56 -7.23
CA LEU A 33 3.18 7.00 -8.63
C LEU A 33 4.24 8.10 -8.80
N ASP A 34 4.39 8.97 -7.81
CA ASP A 34 5.46 9.98 -7.74
C ASP A 34 6.84 9.32 -7.87
N ILE A 35 7.10 8.27 -7.09
CA ILE A 35 8.38 7.55 -7.08
C ILE A 35 8.48 6.59 -8.27
N ALA A 36 7.40 5.86 -8.58
CA ALA A 36 7.41 4.83 -9.60
C ALA A 36 7.61 5.38 -11.02
N VAL A 37 7.10 6.59 -11.27
CA VAL A 37 7.17 7.25 -12.58
C VAL A 37 8.27 8.31 -12.61
N GLY A 38 8.41 9.10 -11.54
CA GLY A 38 9.41 10.18 -11.45
C GLY A 38 10.81 9.69 -11.06
N GLY A 39 10.91 8.53 -10.42
CA GLY A 39 12.12 8.08 -9.72
C GLY A 39 12.35 8.88 -8.44
N GLU A 40 13.50 8.68 -7.81
CA GLU A 40 13.90 9.43 -6.60
C GLU A 40 14.40 10.85 -6.93
N GLU A 41 14.59 11.18 -8.21
CA GLU A 41 15.28 12.41 -8.65
C GLU A 41 14.33 13.56 -9.00
N ARG A 42 13.07 13.28 -9.35
CA ARG A 42 12.10 14.30 -9.79
C ARG A 42 10.67 13.83 -9.60
N LEU A 43 9.75 14.79 -9.63
CA LEU A 43 8.33 14.48 -9.82
C LEU A 43 8.05 14.06 -11.28
N PRO A 44 7.07 13.17 -11.49
CA PRO A 44 6.63 12.79 -12.83
C PRO A 44 5.85 13.93 -13.48
N THR A 45 5.89 13.97 -14.81
CA THR A 45 5.01 14.84 -15.60
C THR A 45 3.59 14.25 -15.64
N GLU A 46 2.59 15.09 -15.91
CA GLU A 46 1.20 14.65 -16.00
C GLU A 46 1.00 13.53 -17.03
N ALA A 47 1.63 13.66 -18.21
CA ALA A 47 1.52 12.66 -19.26
C ALA A 47 2.11 11.30 -18.85
N GLU A 48 3.15 11.27 -18.02
CA GLU A 48 3.72 10.01 -17.54
C GLU A 48 2.81 9.36 -16.49
N VAL A 49 2.19 10.16 -15.60
CA VAL A 49 1.20 9.66 -14.64
C VAL A 49 -0.04 9.14 -15.35
N ASP A 50 -0.56 9.88 -16.32
CA ASP A 50 -1.71 9.47 -17.15
C ASP A 50 -1.44 8.15 -17.87
N ALA A 51 -0.22 7.97 -18.41
CA ALA A 51 0.17 6.74 -19.07
C ALA A 51 0.17 5.54 -18.11
N GLU A 52 0.67 5.69 -16.87
CA GLU A 52 0.67 4.60 -15.89
C GLU A 52 -0.75 4.29 -15.39
N ILE A 53 -1.59 5.30 -15.14
CA ILE A 53 -3.00 5.11 -14.77
C ILE A 53 -3.75 4.38 -15.89
N ALA A 54 -3.55 4.79 -17.15
CA ALA A 54 -4.17 4.13 -18.30
C ALA A 54 -3.68 2.67 -18.46
N ALA A 55 -2.39 2.41 -18.21
CA ALA A 55 -1.83 1.07 -18.25
C ALA A 55 -2.42 0.15 -17.16
N ALA A 56 -2.64 0.69 -15.95
CA ALA A 56 -3.32 -0.04 -14.86
C ALA A 56 -4.79 -0.33 -15.22
N ALA A 57 -5.52 0.66 -15.72
CA ALA A 57 -6.91 0.47 -16.15
C ALA A 57 -7.05 -0.59 -17.25
N ALA A 58 -6.13 -0.62 -18.21
CA ALA A 58 -6.13 -1.58 -19.32
C ALA A 58 -5.99 -3.05 -18.89
N VAL A 59 -5.50 -3.31 -17.67
CA VAL A 59 -5.39 -4.66 -17.11
C VAL A 59 -6.44 -4.96 -16.02
N GLY A 60 -7.47 -4.12 -15.91
CA GLY A 60 -8.54 -4.29 -14.93
C GLY A 60 -8.27 -3.67 -13.56
N ILE A 61 -7.35 -2.69 -13.47
CA ILE A 61 -7.04 -1.94 -12.25
C ILE A 61 -7.37 -0.45 -12.44
N PRO A 62 -8.67 -0.08 -12.52
CA PRO A 62 -9.09 1.30 -12.78
C PRO A 62 -9.04 2.22 -11.56
N LYS A 63 -8.75 1.69 -10.36
CA LYS A 63 -8.83 2.40 -9.08
C LYS A 63 -7.51 2.27 -8.33
N LEU A 64 -6.97 3.40 -7.89
CA LEU A 64 -5.68 3.48 -7.21
C LEU A 64 -5.80 4.29 -5.91
N VAL A 65 -5.01 3.92 -4.90
CA VAL A 65 -4.72 4.75 -3.73
C VAL A 65 -3.27 5.19 -3.81
N GLN A 66 -3.06 6.47 -4.11
CA GLN A 66 -1.75 7.10 -4.13
C GLN A 66 -1.33 7.51 -2.71
N VAL A 67 -0.12 7.16 -2.30
CA VAL A 67 0.33 7.30 -0.92
C VAL A 67 1.49 8.30 -0.81
N GLY A 68 1.29 9.33 0.02
CA GLY A 68 2.36 10.24 0.46
C GLY A 68 3.10 9.70 1.68
N VAL A 69 4.41 9.94 1.72
CA VAL A 69 5.32 9.49 2.81
C VAL A 69 5.93 10.64 3.61
N ASP A 70 5.79 11.86 3.10
CA ASP A 70 6.17 13.10 3.77
C ASP A 70 5.16 14.22 3.41
N VAL A 71 5.39 15.44 3.90
CA VAL A 71 4.49 16.57 3.59
C VAL A 71 4.42 16.87 2.09
N ALA A 72 5.56 16.87 1.39
CA ALA A 72 5.62 17.27 -0.02
C ALA A 72 4.92 16.25 -0.93
N SER A 73 5.21 14.97 -0.75
CA SER A 73 4.54 13.86 -1.44
C SER A 73 3.07 13.73 -1.04
N SER A 74 2.69 14.05 0.20
CA SER A 74 1.29 14.10 0.63
C SER A 74 0.51 15.23 -0.06
N GLN A 75 1.11 16.43 -0.20
CA GLN A 75 0.53 17.53 -0.97
C GLN A 75 0.36 17.15 -2.45
N TRP A 76 1.38 16.51 -3.03
CA TRP A 76 1.32 16.01 -4.40
C TRP A 76 0.22 14.97 -4.58
N SER A 77 0.13 14.00 -3.65
CA SER A 77 -0.89 12.94 -3.65
C SER A 77 -2.30 13.51 -3.58
N ALA A 78 -2.55 14.47 -2.69
CA ALA A 78 -3.83 15.16 -2.60
C ALA A 78 -4.18 15.93 -3.89
N ALA A 79 -3.20 16.62 -4.50
CA ALA A 79 -3.39 17.33 -5.76
C ALA A 79 -3.64 16.39 -6.95
N LEU A 80 -2.99 15.22 -6.98
CA LEU A 80 -3.25 14.18 -7.97
C LEU A 80 -4.67 13.64 -7.83
N ALA A 81 -5.06 13.23 -6.62
CA ALA A 81 -6.40 12.74 -6.35
C ALA A 81 -7.46 13.79 -6.70
N ALA A 82 -7.24 15.08 -6.44
CA ALA A 82 -8.20 16.13 -6.83
C ALA A 82 -8.46 16.20 -8.35
N ARG A 83 -7.55 15.72 -9.20
CA ARG A 83 -7.64 15.84 -10.67
C ARG A 83 -7.95 14.53 -11.40
N HIS A 84 -7.63 13.38 -10.82
CA HIS A 84 -7.84 12.07 -11.46
C HIS A 84 -8.93 11.26 -10.74
N PRO A 85 -10.14 11.11 -11.32
CA PRO A 85 -11.24 10.35 -10.72
C PRO A 85 -10.88 8.92 -10.30
N SER A 86 -9.93 8.27 -10.97
CA SER A 86 -9.42 6.93 -10.64
C SER A 86 -8.50 6.87 -9.40
N VAL A 87 -8.14 8.01 -8.80
CA VAL A 87 -7.15 8.09 -7.72
C VAL A 87 -7.75 8.70 -6.46
N LEU A 88 -7.62 7.98 -5.34
CA LEU A 88 -7.74 8.52 -4.00
C LEU A 88 -6.35 8.74 -3.39
N ALA A 89 -6.25 9.60 -2.39
CA ALA A 89 -4.99 9.89 -1.72
C ALA A 89 -4.97 9.37 -0.28
N ALA A 90 -3.79 8.90 0.14
CA ALA A 90 -3.39 8.74 1.53
C ALA A 90 -2.29 9.75 1.86
N VAL A 91 -2.33 10.35 3.06
CA VAL A 91 -1.36 11.35 3.51
C VAL A 91 -0.80 10.98 4.88
N ALA A 92 0.51 11.08 5.08
CA ALA A 92 1.15 10.85 6.37
C ALA A 92 2.61 11.32 6.36
N LEU A 93 3.25 11.13 7.50
CA LEU A 93 4.69 11.00 7.62
C LEU A 93 5.03 9.53 7.87
N HIS A 94 5.77 8.94 6.95
CA HIS A 94 6.22 7.56 7.03
C HIS A 94 7.11 7.35 8.27
N PRO A 95 7.08 6.17 8.91
CA PRO A 95 7.86 5.87 10.11
C PRO A 95 9.33 6.29 10.03
N ASN A 96 9.98 6.07 8.90
CA ASN A 96 11.39 6.41 8.71
C ASN A 96 11.63 7.93 8.72
N GLU A 97 10.73 8.72 8.13
CA GLU A 97 10.79 10.20 8.18
C GLU A 97 10.55 10.70 9.60
N ALA A 98 9.55 10.14 10.27
CA ALA A 98 9.26 10.46 11.67
C ALA A 98 10.43 10.13 12.61
N GLY A 99 11.05 8.96 12.42
CA GLY A 99 12.23 8.53 13.18
C GLY A 99 13.46 9.39 12.94
N ALA A 100 13.54 10.05 11.77
CA ALA A 100 14.57 11.05 11.45
C ALA A 100 14.23 12.47 11.98
N GLY A 101 13.09 12.64 12.65
CA GLY A 101 12.68 13.92 13.26
C GLY A 101 11.85 14.82 12.35
N ALA A 102 11.35 14.33 11.21
CA ALA A 102 10.51 15.12 10.30
C ALA A 102 9.07 15.35 10.81
N ALA A 103 8.65 14.62 11.84
CA ALA A 103 7.33 14.76 12.45
C ALA A 103 7.24 15.91 13.46
N THR A 104 7.47 17.13 12.97
CA THR A 104 7.24 18.35 13.76
C THR A 104 5.75 18.65 13.89
N ASP A 105 5.39 19.52 14.83
CA ASP A 105 3.99 19.95 15.01
C ASP A 105 3.43 20.61 13.74
N GLU A 106 4.24 21.37 13.01
CA GLU A 106 3.84 21.98 11.73
C GLU A 106 3.60 20.93 10.65
N ALA A 107 4.45 19.90 10.57
CA ALA A 107 4.29 18.83 9.61
C ALA A 107 3.00 18.03 9.90
N LEU A 108 2.76 17.67 11.17
CA LEU A 108 1.54 16.98 11.59
C LEU A 108 0.28 17.83 11.37
N ALA A 109 0.36 19.15 11.60
CA ALA A 109 -0.75 20.06 11.31
C ALA A 109 -1.07 20.14 9.81
N GLU A 110 -0.06 20.08 8.95
CA GLU A 110 -0.27 20.04 7.50
C GLU A 110 -0.88 18.70 7.05
N ILE A 111 -0.44 17.57 7.62
CA ILE A 111 -1.08 16.27 7.38
C ILE A 111 -2.56 16.29 7.82
N ASP A 112 -2.86 16.86 8.99
CA ASP A 112 -4.25 17.01 9.48
C ASP A 112 -5.10 17.87 8.54
N ARG A 113 -4.53 18.98 8.02
CA ARG A 113 -5.21 19.83 7.03
C ARG A 113 -5.48 19.09 5.72
N LEU A 114 -4.52 18.30 5.24
CA LEU A 114 -4.66 17.50 4.02
C LEU A 114 -5.69 16.38 4.21
N ALA A 115 -5.71 15.73 5.37
CA ALA A 115 -6.65 14.66 5.71
C ALA A 115 -8.13 15.10 5.63
N ALA A 116 -8.41 16.41 5.77
CA ALA A 116 -9.75 16.97 5.62
C ALA A 116 -10.22 17.12 4.16
N LEU A 117 -9.36 16.91 3.16
CA LEU A 117 -9.70 17.11 1.76
C LEU A 117 -10.60 15.97 1.23
N PRO A 118 -11.60 16.25 0.37
CA PRO A 118 -12.64 15.27 0.01
C PRO A 118 -12.12 13.97 -0.63
N ARG A 119 -10.98 14.03 -1.33
CA ARG A 119 -10.38 12.88 -2.03
C ARG A 119 -9.15 12.31 -1.30
N VAL A 120 -8.86 12.82 -0.11
CA VAL A 120 -7.94 12.20 0.83
C VAL A 120 -8.77 11.28 1.72
N ARG A 121 -8.53 9.98 1.61
CA ARG A 121 -9.39 8.93 2.17
C ARG A 121 -8.65 7.99 3.11
N ALA A 122 -7.38 8.27 3.36
CA ALA A 122 -6.60 7.60 4.38
C ALA A 122 -5.54 8.53 4.99
N VAL A 123 -5.21 8.25 6.25
CA VAL A 123 -3.95 8.66 6.86
C VAL A 123 -3.01 7.48 6.78
N GLY A 124 -1.96 7.64 5.98
CA GLY A 124 -0.95 6.64 5.74
C GLY A 124 -0.08 7.02 4.54
N GLU A 125 1.11 6.48 4.41
CA GLU A 125 1.61 5.35 5.21
C GLU A 125 2.22 5.79 6.55
N THR A 126 1.74 5.22 7.67
CA THR A 126 2.21 5.53 9.03
C THR A 126 2.41 4.24 9.80
N GLY A 127 3.15 4.21 10.91
CA GLY A 127 3.34 2.99 11.68
C GLY A 127 4.72 2.91 12.30
N LEU A 128 5.27 1.70 12.37
CA LEU A 128 6.54 1.43 13.04
C LEU A 128 7.46 0.56 12.16
N ASP A 129 8.75 0.94 12.08
CA ASP A 129 9.78 0.22 11.31
C ASP A 129 11.02 0.00 12.20
N ARG A 130 11.09 -1.16 12.84
CA ARG A 130 12.23 -1.52 13.71
C ARG A 130 13.49 -1.82 12.89
N PHE A 131 13.33 -2.23 11.63
CA PHE A 131 14.44 -2.61 10.76
C PHE A 131 15.30 -1.40 10.36
N ARG A 132 14.67 -0.25 10.11
CA ARG A 132 15.35 1.00 9.70
C ARG A 132 15.60 1.98 10.84
N THR A 133 14.83 1.89 11.92
CA THR A 133 14.84 2.91 12.98
C THR A 133 15.66 2.46 14.18
N GLY A 134 16.74 3.19 14.44
CA GLY A 134 17.55 3.00 15.65
C GLY A 134 16.83 3.44 16.92
N PRO A 135 17.37 3.12 18.11
CA PRO A 135 16.76 3.46 19.40
C PRO A 135 16.45 4.95 19.58
N GLU A 136 17.27 5.82 19.01
CA GLU A 136 17.14 7.29 19.11
C GLU A 136 15.90 7.83 18.39
N GLY A 137 15.51 7.22 17.26
CA GLY A 137 14.34 7.64 16.47
C GLY A 137 13.03 6.99 16.91
N TRP A 138 13.09 5.93 17.73
CA TRP A 138 11.92 5.12 18.06
C TRP A 138 10.82 5.91 18.77
N ALA A 139 11.18 6.76 19.72
CA ALA A 139 10.21 7.56 20.46
C ALA A 139 9.46 8.56 19.55
N ALA A 140 10.18 9.18 18.61
CA ALA A 140 9.59 10.10 17.63
C ALA A 140 8.66 9.36 16.65
N GLN A 141 9.06 8.17 16.21
CA GLN A 141 8.26 7.31 15.35
C GLN A 141 6.94 6.89 16.03
N GLU A 142 7.00 6.43 17.28
CA GLU A 142 5.78 6.05 18.03
C GLU A 142 4.87 7.25 18.28
N ALA A 143 5.43 8.42 18.65
CA ALA A 143 4.64 9.64 18.84
C ALA A 143 3.92 10.07 17.54
N SER A 144 4.62 10.00 16.41
CA SER A 144 4.05 10.25 15.09
C SER A 144 2.93 9.27 14.76
N PHE A 145 3.12 7.96 15.00
CA PHE A 145 2.08 6.96 14.73
C PHE A 145 0.81 7.23 15.55
N ARG A 146 0.95 7.56 16.84
CA ARG A 146 -0.18 7.97 17.71
C ARG A 146 -0.90 9.21 17.19
N ALA A 147 -0.14 10.23 16.76
CA ALA A 147 -0.72 11.44 16.19
C ALA A 147 -1.54 11.14 14.92
N HIS A 148 -1.03 10.30 14.02
CA HIS A 148 -1.73 9.87 12.81
C HIS A 148 -3.00 9.06 13.10
N ILE A 149 -3.00 8.18 14.11
CA ILE A 149 -4.22 7.50 14.59
C ILE A 149 -5.28 8.53 15.00
N GLY A 150 -4.86 9.57 15.74
CA GLY A 150 -5.73 10.69 16.11
C GLY A 150 -6.29 11.46 14.92
N ILE A 151 -5.47 11.73 13.90
CA ILE A 151 -5.90 12.40 12.65
C ILE A 151 -6.94 11.53 11.92
N ALA A 152 -6.66 10.23 11.71
CA ALA A 152 -7.55 9.31 11.01
C ALA A 152 -8.95 9.28 11.64
N LYS A 153 -9.00 9.21 12.99
CA LYS A 153 -10.25 9.24 13.75
C LYS A 153 -10.99 10.56 13.64
N ARG A 154 -10.29 11.69 13.72
CA ARG A 154 -10.93 13.02 13.62
C ARG A 154 -11.67 13.21 12.31
N HIS A 155 -11.10 12.72 11.20
CA HIS A 155 -11.67 12.88 9.86
C HIS A 155 -12.54 11.69 9.42
N GLY A 156 -12.58 10.60 10.21
CA GLY A 156 -13.36 9.41 9.86
C GLY A 156 -12.87 8.74 8.57
N ILE A 157 -11.55 8.73 8.37
CA ILE A 157 -10.90 8.12 7.19
C ILE A 157 -9.99 6.96 7.62
N ALA A 158 -9.61 6.12 6.66
CA ALA A 158 -8.86 4.91 6.95
C ALA A 158 -7.47 5.23 7.53
N LEU A 159 -6.96 4.35 8.39
CA LEU A 159 -5.56 4.31 8.78
C LEU A 159 -4.86 3.23 7.96
N VAL A 160 -3.75 3.57 7.29
CA VAL A 160 -2.93 2.60 6.53
C VAL A 160 -1.57 2.45 7.20
N ILE A 161 -1.30 1.25 7.70
CA ILE A 161 -0.22 0.94 8.63
C ILE A 161 0.96 0.27 7.90
N HIS A 162 2.14 0.87 8.03
CA HIS A 162 3.44 0.22 7.89
C HIS A 162 3.78 -0.56 9.15
N ASP A 163 4.15 -1.81 8.95
CA ASP A 163 4.69 -2.63 10.02
C ASP A 163 5.86 -3.46 9.50
N ARG A 164 7.04 -3.18 10.05
CA ARG A 164 8.25 -3.93 9.79
C ARG A 164 8.99 -4.24 11.09
N ASP A 165 9.01 -5.53 11.43
CA ASP A 165 9.63 -6.07 12.64
C ASP A 165 9.12 -5.37 13.94
N ALA A 166 7.87 -4.91 13.95
CA ALA A 166 7.28 -4.12 15.04
C ALA A 166 5.84 -4.54 15.42
N HIS A 167 5.45 -5.78 15.07
CA HIS A 167 4.10 -6.32 15.22
C HIS A 167 3.46 -6.08 16.59
N ALA A 168 4.20 -6.41 17.67
CA ALA A 168 3.69 -6.31 19.03
C ALA A 168 3.51 -4.85 19.47
N GLU A 169 4.43 -3.98 19.06
CA GLU A 169 4.39 -2.56 19.36
C GLU A 169 3.30 -1.84 18.60
N VAL A 170 3.06 -2.20 17.33
CA VAL A 170 1.94 -1.68 16.55
C VAL A 170 0.62 -2.02 17.24
N LEU A 171 0.40 -3.29 17.61
CA LEU A 171 -0.82 -3.69 18.31
C LEU A 171 -0.97 -3.00 19.66
N ARG A 172 0.11 -2.85 20.42
CA ARG A 172 0.07 -2.13 21.70
C ARG A 172 -0.38 -0.69 21.51
N VAL A 173 0.18 0.03 20.53
CA VAL A 173 -0.21 1.41 20.24
C VAL A 173 -1.68 1.48 19.81
N LEU A 174 -2.15 0.54 18.98
CA LEU A 174 -3.56 0.47 18.58
C LEU A 174 -4.50 0.17 19.75
N ASP A 175 -4.08 -0.70 20.68
CA ASP A 175 -4.86 -1.02 21.88
C ASP A 175 -4.90 0.17 22.85
N ASP A 176 -3.82 0.95 22.95
CA ASP A 176 -3.72 2.17 23.78
C ASP A 176 -4.60 3.31 23.23
N GLU A 177 -4.48 3.60 21.93
CA GLU A 177 -5.19 4.72 21.29
C GLU A 177 -6.64 4.35 20.96
N GLY A 178 -6.91 3.06 20.70
CA GLY A 178 -8.11 2.52 20.09
C GLY A 178 -7.99 2.46 18.56
N LEU A 179 -8.57 1.43 17.94
CA LEU A 179 -8.51 1.22 16.50
C LEU A 179 -9.44 2.20 15.74
N PRO A 180 -8.97 2.92 14.71
CA PRO A 180 -9.86 3.56 13.74
C PRO A 180 -10.78 2.53 13.05
N GLU A 181 -12.02 2.92 12.74
CA GLU A 181 -13.04 2.02 12.14
C GLU A 181 -12.53 1.28 10.90
N HIS A 182 -11.77 1.97 10.06
CA HIS A 182 -11.10 1.38 8.91
C HIS A 182 -9.59 1.41 9.14
N THR A 183 -9.02 0.23 9.37
CA THR A 183 -7.58 0.07 9.58
C THR A 183 -7.05 -0.99 8.62
N VAL A 184 -6.03 -0.63 7.85
CA VAL A 184 -5.37 -1.50 6.87
C VAL A 184 -3.94 -1.74 7.31
N PHE A 185 -3.52 -3.00 7.37
CA PHE A 185 -2.11 -3.36 7.40
C PHE A 185 -1.63 -3.49 5.96
N HIS A 186 -0.95 -2.45 5.48
CA HIS A 186 -0.33 -2.42 4.16
C HIS A 186 0.82 -3.43 4.14
N CYS A 187 1.12 -3.98 2.96
CA CYS A 187 2.18 -4.93 2.68
C CYS A 187 2.35 -5.94 3.83
N PHE A 188 1.26 -6.61 4.21
CA PHE A 188 1.21 -7.45 5.40
C PHE A 188 2.41 -8.42 5.42
N SER A 189 3.18 -8.38 6.50
CA SER A 189 4.51 -8.99 6.60
C SER A 189 4.62 -10.05 7.70
N GLY A 190 3.59 -10.19 8.55
CA GLY A 190 3.61 -11.08 9.71
C GLY A 190 3.22 -12.53 9.42
N ASP A 191 3.02 -13.30 10.48
CA ASP A 191 2.61 -14.70 10.43
C ASP A 191 1.09 -14.88 10.65
N ALA A 192 0.65 -16.14 10.63
CA ALA A 192 -0.74 -16.51 10.87
C ALA A 192 -1.27 -16.10 12.26
N ALA A 193 -0.42 -16.03 13.28
CA ALA A 193 -0.84 -15.64 14.63
C ALA A 193 -1.09 -14.13 14.69
N PHE A 194 -0.18 -13.35 14.12
CA PHE A 194 -0.34 -11.91 13.98
C PHE A 194 -1.56 -11.56 13.11
N ALA A 195 -1.73 -12.26 11.98
CA ALA A 195 -2.89 -12.09 11.11
C ALA A 195 -4.20 -12.25 11.87
N ARG A 196 -4.35 -13.31 12.68
CA ARG A 196 -5.55 -13.51 13.52
C ARG A 196 -5.77 -12.34 14.48
N GLN A 197 -4.72 -11.87 15.15
CA GLN A 197 -4.84 -10.73 16.07
C GLN A 197 -5.30 -9.45 15.38
N CYS A 198 -4.86 -9.20 14.14
CA CYS A 198 -5.31 -8.07 13.35
C CYS A 198 -6.77 -8.25 12.88
N LEU A 199 -7.10 -9.44 12.37
CA LEU A 199 -8.44 -9.77 11.85
C LEU A 199 -9.50 -9.74 12.95
N ASP A 200 -9.21 -10.27 14.14
CA ASP A 200 -10.10 -10.26 15.30
C ASP A 200 -10.44 -8.85 15.77
N ARG A 201 -9.56 -7.87 15.49
CA ARG A 201 -9.79 -6.44 15.74
C ARG A 201 -10.59 -5.75 14.63
N GLY A 202 -10.90 -6.45 13.54
CA GLY A 202 -11.60 -5.89 12.38
C GLY A 202 -10.67 -5.24 11.35
N ALA A 203 -9.35 -5.38 11.48
CA ALA A 203 -8.42 -4.82 10.52
C ALA A 203 -8.48 -5.55 9.16
N VAL A 204 -8.05 -4.87 8.11
CA VAL A 204 -7.96 -5.39 6.74
C VAL A 204 -6.50 -5.65 6.41
N LEU A 205 -6.20 -6.81 5.83
CA LEU A 205 -4.84 -7.20 5.45
C LEU A 205 -4.65 -6.99 3.95
N SER A 206 -3.67 -6.17 3.56
CA SER A 206 -3.32 -5.95 2.17
C SER A 206 -2.08 -6.73 1.78
N PHE A 207 -2.13 -7.41 0.64
CA PHE A 207 -1.05 -8.26 0.15
C PHE A 207 -0.42 -7.70 -1.12
N ALA A 208 0.91 -7.54 -1.08
CA ALA A 208 1.72 -7.07 -2.20
C ALA A 208 2.34 -8.23 -2.99
N GLY A 209 3.20 -7.91 -3.97
CA GLY A 209 3.87 -8.89 -4.83
C GLY A 209 4.73 -9.92 -4.09
N THR A 210 5.12 -9.65 -2.83
CA THR A 210 5.81 -10.60 -1.94
C THR A 210 5.05 -11.91 -1.75
N LEU A 211 3.71 -11.91 -1.81
CA LEU A 211 2.88 -13.11 -1.73
C LEU A 211 3.27 -14.17 -2.78
N THR A 212 3.75 -13.72 -3.95
CA THR A 212 4.17 -14.58 -5.06
C THR A 212 5.55 -15.21 -4.86
N PHE A 213 6.29 -14.83 -3.82
CA PHE A 213 7.67 -15.29 -3.63
C PHE A 213 7.69 -16.72 -3.07
N ALA A 214 8.66 -17.52 -3.51
CA ALA A 214 8.75 -18.93 -3.13
C ALA A 214 8.81 -19.13 -1.60
N ASN A 215 9.47 -18.22 -0.87
CA ASN A 215 9.65 -18.26 0.57
C ASN A 215 8.51 -17.60 1.38
N ALA A 216 7.46 -17.07 0.74
CA ALA A 216 6.36 -16.37 1.41
C ALA A 216 5.29 -17.32 1.99
N GLY A 217 5.72 -18.44 2.60
CA GLY A 217 4.80 -19.43 3.18
C GLY A 217 3.91 -18.86 4.27
N ASN A 218 4.50 -18.10 5.21
CA ASN A 218 3.79 -17.40 6.27
C ASN A 218 2.76 -16.39 5.74
N LEU A 219 3.10 -15.65 4.67
CA LEU A 219 2.16 -14.68 4.07
C LEU A 219 0.97 -15.39 3.43
N ARG A 220 1.20 -16.52 2.76
CA ARG A 220 0.12 -17.32 2.17
C ARG A 220 -0.77 -17.95 3.23
N GLU A 221 -0.21 -18.40 4.34
CA GLU A 221 -0.99 -18.87 5.50
C GLU A 221 -1.84 -17.74 6.09
N ALA A 222 -1.30 -16.53 6.25
CA ALA A 222 -2.05 -15.37 6.71
C ALA A 222 -3.18 -14.99 5.74
N ALA A 223 -2.90 -14.96 4.44
CA ALA A 223 -3.89 -14.63 3.41
C ALA A 223 -5.04 -15.66 3.37
N ALA A 224 -4.73 -16.95 3.54
CA ALA A 224 -5.74 -18.01 3.59
C ALA A 224 -6.65 -17.95 4.84
N LEU A 225 -6.23 -17.26 5.91
CA LEU A 225 -7.03 -17.06 7.12
C LEU A 225 -7.98 -15.86 7.02
N ALA A 226 -7.64 -14.86 6.20
CA ALA A 226 -8.38 -13.62 6.12
C ALA A 226 -9.74 -13.81 5.43
N PRO A 227 -10.85 -13.37 6.07
CA PRO A 227 -12.14 -13.26 5.40
C PRO A 227 -12.06 -12.37 4.16
N LEU A 228 -12.89 -12.65 3.14
CA LEU A 228 -12.89 -11.90 1.88
C LEU A 228 -13.15 -10.41 2.06
N ASP A 229 -13.94 -10.06 3.06
CA ASP A 229 -14.25 -8.68 3.42
C ASP A 229 -13.17 -8.05 4.31
N GLN A 230 -12.06 -8.72 4.59
CA GLN A 230 -10.88 -8.20 5.28
C GLN A 230 -9.60 -8.39 4.46
N LEU A 231 -9.74 -8.57 3.14
CA LEU A 231 -8.65 -8.71 2.18
C LEU A 231 -8.56 -7.52 1.24
N LEU A 232 -7.33 -7.05 1.01
CA LEU A 232 -6.94 -6.10 -0.03
C LEU A 232 -5.72 -6.59 -0.80
N VAL A 233 -5.44 -5.91 -1.91
CA VAL A 233 -4.28 -6.17 -2.77
C VAL A 233 -3.64 -4.84 -3.16
N GLU A 234 -2.33 -4.86 -3.30
CA GLU A 234 -1.56 -3.69 -3.68
C GLU A 234 -0.30 -4.04 -4.45
N THR A 235 0.40 -3.00 -4.91
CA THR A 235 1.74 -3.14 -5.47
C THR A 235 2.85 -2.73 -4.53
N ASP A 236 2.63 -1.70 -3.71
CA ASP A 236 3.73 -0.95 -3.07
C ASP A 236 4.73 -0.45 -4.12
N SER A 237 4.23 -0.06 -5.30
CA SER A 237 5.07 0.33 -6.43
C SER A 237 5.87 1.59 -6.12
N PRO A 238 7.18 1.64 -6.48
CA PRO A 238 7.89 0.76 -7.42
C PRO A 238 8.56 -0.48 -6.81
N PHE A 239 8.29 -0.80 -5.55
CA PHE A 239 8.94 -1.88 -4.81
C PHE A 239 8.24 -3.23 -5.03
N LEU A 240 8.86 -4.30 -4.51
CA LEU A 240 8.23 -5.61 -4.30
C LEU A 240 7.61 -6.30 -5.53
N THR A 241 8.17 -6.07 -6.72
CA THR A 241 7.67 -6.63 -7.99
C THR A 241 7.40 -8.14 -7.94
N PRO A 242 6.18 -8.60 -8.27
CA PRO A 242 5.81 -10.01 -8.19
C PRO A 242 6.60 -10.91 -9.15
N VAL A 243 6.64 -12.21 -8.85
CA VAL A 243 7.12 -13.26 -9.76
C VAL A 243 6.28 -13.21 -11.06
N PRO A 244 6.89 -13.36 -12.25
CA PRO A 244 8.29 -13.70 -12.52
C PRO A 244 9.22 -12.48 -12.74
N HIS A 245 8.83 -11.29 -12.30
CA HIS A 245 9.49 -10.03 -12.64
C HIS A 245 10.34 -9.42 -11.53
N ARG A 246 10.64 -10.19 -10.48
CA ARG A 246 11.52 -9.76 -9.37
C ARG A 246 12.80 -9.06 -9.86
N GLY A 247 13.15 -7.95 -9.21
CA GLY A 247 14.34 -7.15 -9.52
C GLY A 247 14.16 -6.12 -10.65
N ARG A 248 12.92 -5.96 -11.15
CA ARG A 248 12.51 -4.87 -12.06
C ARG A 248 11.60 -3.89 -11.31
N PRO A 249 11.39 -2.65 -11.78
CA PRO A 249 10.43 -1.73 -11.17
C PRO A 249 9.00 -2.29 -11.21
N ASN A 250 8.27 -2.11 -10.12
CA ASN A 250 6.85 -2.47 -10.06
C ASN A 250 5.98 -1.37 -10.71
N GLY A 251 4.67 -1.60 -10.79
CA GLY A 251 3.69 -0.65 -11.30
C GLY A 251 2.29 -1.19 -11.07
N SER A 252 1.30 -0.32 -10.90
CA SER A 252 -0.09 -0.70 -10.61
C SER A 252 -0.68 -1.65 -11.66
N ARG A 253 -0.18 -1.61 -12.90
CA ARG A 253 -0.50 -2.60 -13.94
C ARG A 253 -0.06 -4.03 -13.64
N LEU A 254 0.70 -4.29 -12.57
CA LEU A 254 1.17 -5.62 -12.17
C LEU A 254 0.34 -6.26 -11.05
N VAL A 255 -0.63 -5.55 -10.47
CA VAL A 255 -1.60 -6.11 -9.50
C VAL A 255 -2.24 -7.42 -9.97
N PRO A 256 -2.59 -7.63 -11.27
CA PRO A 256 -3.17 -8.89 -11.71
C PRO A 256 -2.34 -10.14 -11.37
N LEU A 257 -1.01 -10.01 -11.28
CA LEU A 257 -0.14 -11.11 -10.86
C LEU A 257 -0.34 -11.46 -9.38
N THR A 258 -0.47 -10.45 -8.52
CA THR A 258 -0.73 -10.63 -7.08
C THR A 258 -2.14 -11.17 -6.85
N VAL A 259 -3.16 -10.66 -7.55
CA VAL A 259 -4.56 -11.12 -7.41
C VAL A 259 -4.70 -12.60 -7.79
N ARG A 260 -4.06 -13.03 -8.89
CA ARG A 260 -4.08 -14.45 -9.29
C ARG A 260 -3.40 -15.35 -8.25
N ALA A 261 -2.26 -14.93 -7.71
CA ALA A 261 -1.60 -15.67 -6.63
C ALA A 261 -2.45 -15.70 -5.34
N LEU A 262 -3.18 -14.63 -5.04
CA LEU A 262 -4.10 -14.57 -3.91
C LEU A 262 -5.32 -15.50 -4.11
N ALA A 263 -5.87 -15.57 -5.33
CA ALA A 263 -6.94 -16.51 -5.69
C ALA A 263 -6.47 -17.97 -5.53
N GLU A 264 -5.27 -18.31 -6.01
CA GLU A 264 -4.68 -19.63 -5.81
C GLU A 264 -4.46 -19.96 -4.32
N THR A 265 -3.99 -18.98 -3.55
CA THR A 265 -3.71 -19.14 -2.11
C THR A 265 -4.98 -19.36 -1.29
N THR A 266 -6.03 -18.61 -1.58
CA THR A 266 -7.30 -18.64 -0.84
C THR A 266 -8.27 -19.71 -1.35
N GLY A 267 -8.04 -20.25 -2.55
CA GLY A 267 -8.96 -21.16 -3.23
C GLY A 267 -10.24 -20.49 -3.72
N VAL A 268 -10.27 -19.16 -3.72
CA VAL A 268 -11.43 -18.36 -4.15
C VAL A 268 -11.35 -18.17 -5.66
N GLU A 269 -12.50 -18.28 -6.33
CA GLU A 269 -12.58 -18.03 -7.76
C GLU A 269 -12.18 -16.57 -8.08
N LEU A 270 -11.43 -16.37 -9.17
CA LEU A 270 -10.75 -15.11 -9.49
C LEU A 270 -11.71 -13.94 -9.69
N ASP A 271 -12.81 -14.13 -10.43
CA ASP A 271 -13.82 -13.10 -10.65
C ASP A 271 -14.49 -12.67 -9.34
N ARG A 272 -14.85 -13.65 -8.50
CA ARG A 272 -15.38 -13.41 -7.15
C ARG A 272 -14.39 -12.66 -6.26
N LEU A 273 -13.10 -13.00 -6.33
CA LEU A 273 -12.06 -12.31 -5.56
C LEU A 273 -11.92 -10.85 -6.00
N CYS A 274 -11.91 -10.56 -7.30
CA CYS A 274 -11.86 -9.18 -7.81
C CYS A 274 -13.02 -8.32 -7.27
N GLN A 275 -14.24 -8.86 -7.28
CA GLN A 275 -15.42 -8.18 -6.77
C GLN A 275 -15.30 -7.94 -5.25
N ALA A 276 -14.89 -8.96 -4.49
CA ALA A 276 -14.71 -8.84 -3.05
C ALA A 276 -13.65 -7.79 -2.68
N LEU A 277 -12.50 -7.79 -3.34
CA LEU A 277 -11.44 -6.79 -3.15
C LEU A 277 -11.97 -5.37 -3.40
N THR A 278 -12.72 -5.19 -4.49
CA THR A 278 -13.33 -3.89 -4.81
C THR A 278 -14.35 -3.44 -3.76
N THR A 279 -15.23 -4.34 -3.31
CA THR A 279 -16.19 -4.05 -2.24
C THR A 279 -15.50 -3.70 -0.92
N THR A 280 -14.47 -4.46 -0.54
CA THR A 280 -13.68 -4.17 0.67
C THR A 280 -13.02 -2.80 0.58
N ALA A 281 -12.44 -2.46 -0.56
CA ALA A 281 -11.80 -1.16 -0.75
C ALA A 281 -12.79 0.00 -0.73
N GLU A 282 -13.96 -0.13 -1.35
CA GLU A 282 -15.01 0.90 -1.29
C GLU A 282 -15.56 1.10 0.12
N ARG A 283 -15.63 0.03 0.93
CA ARG A 283 -15.97 0.15 2.35
C ARG A 283 -14.89 0.90 3.13
N VAL A 284 -13.62 0.58 2.90
CA VAL A 284 -12.47 1.15 3.65
C VAL A 284 -12.18 2.60 3.25
N PHE A 285 -12.06 2.87 1.95
CA PHE A 285 -11.62 4.15 1.41
C PHE A 285 -12.79 5.02 0.91
N GLY A 286 -14.00 4.48 0.82
CA GLY A 286 -15.13 5.16 0.18
C GLY A 286 -15.13 4.98 -1.34
N GLN A 287 -16.06 5.68 -2.00
CA GLN A 287 -16.19 5.62 -3.47
C GLN A 287 -15.10 6.46 -4.15
N TRP A 288 -14.63 5.99 -5.31
CA TRP A 288 -13.68 6.70 -6.16
C TRP A 288 -14.34 7.85 -6.91
#